data_AF-A0A8T0NVK8-F1
#
_entry.id   AF-A0A8T0NVK8-F1
#
_cell.length_a   1.000
_cell.length_b   1.000
_cell.length_c   1.000
_cell.angle_alpha   90.00
_cell.angle_beta   90.00
_cell.angle_gamma   90.00
#
_symmetry.space_group_name_H-M   'P 1'
#
loop_
_entity.id
_entity.type
_entity.pdbx_description
1 polymer ?
#
loop_
_entity_poly.entity_id
_entity_poly.type
_entity_poly.pdbx_seq_one_letter_code
_entity_poly.pdbx_strand_id
1 'polypeptide(L)'
;MAAPRVAPMAAPAERSISEQSFHNDLRDFGNNLYASSFDGQGTSSARNEQNEVQSAPSEGGSGRKRKQSHIGSALEDYVEFKKSQTSKTLEALNEKKKRAEEFCFEKCADQVDSINELTNDEKSYAMELFESDTNREVFMKTKNPEVRLIWLKRKIRAFAANSA
;
A
#
# COMPACT_ATOMS: atom_id res chain seq x y z
N MET A 1 -3.28 70.17 -26.63
CA MET A 1 -4.18 69.22 -25.92
C MET A 1 -3.48 67.88 -25.91
N ALA A 2 -2.92 67.48 -24.76
CA ALA A 2 -2.13 66.27 -24.58
C ALA A 2 -2.96 65.26 -23.77
N ALA A 3 -3.06 64.02 -24.24
CA ALA A 3 -3.79 62.95 -23.58
C ALA A 3 -3.00 62.40 -22.37
N PRO A 4 -3.64 61.99 -21.27
CA PRO A 4 -2.93 61.39 -20.15
C PRO A 4 -2.55 59.94 -20.46
N ARG A 5 -1.31 59.61 -20.10
CA ARG A 5 -0.68 58.29 -20.21
C ARG A 5 -1.19 57.39 -19.09
N VAL A 6 -1.92 56.32 -19.41
CA VAL A 6 -2.36 55.30 -18.46
C VAL A 6 -1.24 54.27 -18.28
N ALA A 7 -0.80 54.07 -17.03
CA ALA A 7 0.16 53.03 -16.66
C ALA A 7 -0.51 51.64 -16.70
N PRO A 8 0.22 50.55 -17.04
CA PRO A 8 -0.35 49.21 -16.94
C PRO A 8 -0.38 48.77 -15.47
N MET A 9 -1.57 48.42 -14.97
CA MET A 9 -1.76 47.80 -13.66
C MET A 9 -1.13 46.40 -13.66
N ALA A 10 -0.36 46.12 -12.62
CA ALA A 10 0.23 44.82 -12.34
C ALA A 10 -0.86 43.75 -12.12
N ALA A 11 -0.62 42.56 -12.66
CA ALA A 11 -1.48 41.39 -12.51
C ALA A 11 -1.55 40.91 -11.04
N PRO A 12 -2.71 40.43 -10.55
CA PRO A 12 -2.76 39.73 -9.28
C PRO A 12 -2.23 38.31 -9.45
N ALA A 13 -1.34 37.92 -8.53
CA ALA A 13 -0.87 36.55 -8.38
C ALA A 13 -1.99 35.70 -7.77
N GLU A 14 -2.68 34.91 -8.59
CA GLU A 14 -3.58 33.86 -8.10
C GLU A 14 -2.78 32.57 -7.90
N ARG A 15 -2.39 32.34 -6.65
CA ARG A 15 -1.90 31.05 -6.18
C ARG A 15 -3.13 30.20 -5.86
N SER A 16 -3.54 29.35 -6.78
CA SER A 16 -4.62 28.39 -6.52
C SER A 16 -4.04 27.09 -5.96
N ILE A 17 -4.29 26.91 -4.67
CA ILE A 17 -4.08 25.71 -3.87
C ILE A 17 -5.27 24.76 -4.11
N SER A 18 -5.07 23.65 -4.79
CA SER A 18 -6.00 22.50 -4.69
C SER A 18 -5.37 21.21 -5.23
N GLU A 19 -4.39 20.67 -4.51
CA GLU A 19 -4.06 19.25 -4.55
C GLU A 19 -4.23 18.68 -3.14
N GLN A 20 -5.47 18.39 -2.77
CA GLN A 20 -5.80 17.60 -1.58
C GLN A 20 -6.72 16.45 -2.00
N SER A 21 -6.18 15.44 -2.66
CA SER A 21 -6.92 14.20 -2.91
C SER A 21 -6.04 12.98 -3.14
N PHE A 22 -4.94 12.82 -2.39
CA PHE A 22 -4.23 11.54 -2.32
C PHE A 22 -3.61 11.33 -0.94
N HIS A 23 -4.40 11.44 0.13
CA HIS A 23 -3.89 11.05 1.45
C HIS A 23 -4.99 10.78 2.47
N ASN A 24 -5.83 9.76 2.23
CA ASN A 24 -6.70 9.24 3.30
C ASN A 24 -6.76 7.70 3.45
N ASP A 25 -6.20 6.90 2.54
CA ASP A 25 -6.29 5.43 2.69
C ASP A 25 -5.16 4.79 3.53
N LEU A 26 -4.33 5.58 4.21
CA LEU A 26 -3.22 5.09 5.04
C LEU A 26 -3.33 5.54 6.50
N ARG A 27 -4.55 5.64 7.05
CA ARG A 27 -4.76 5.99 8.46
C ARG A 27 -5.29 4.85 9.34
N ASP A 28 -5.31 3.61 8.86
CA ASP A 28 -5.89 2.50 9.64
C ASP A 28 -4.86 1.48 10.19
N PHE A 29 -3.55 1.71 10.00
CA PHE A 29 -2.50 0.78 10.47
C PHE A 29 -1.49 1.38 11.45
N GLY A 30 -1.80 2.53 12.05
CA GLY A 30 -0.85 3.32 12.84
C GLY A 30 -1.21 3.47 14.31
N ASN A 31 -1.33 2.37 15.07
CA ASN A 31 -1.31 2.48 16.53
C ASN A 31 0.11 2.85 17.00
N ASN A 32 0.31 4.16 17.20
CA ASN A 32 1.28 4.88 18.02
C ASN A 32 2.54 4.11 18.49
N LEU A 33 3.67 4.35 17.81
CA LEU A 33 4.98 3.77 18.11
C LEU A 33 5.78 4.50 19.21
N TYR A 34 5.30 5.59 19.83
CA TYR A 34 6.15 6.35 20.78
C TYR A 34 5.44 7.10 21.92
N ALA A 35 4.36 6.56 22.47
CA ALA A 35 3.70 7.17 23.62
C ALA A 35 3.43 6.16 24.76
N SER A 36 4.47 5.71 25.45
CA SER A 36 4.32 5.17 26.80
C SER A 36 4.71 6.26 27.79
N SER A 37 3.72 7.00 28.32
CA SER A 37 3.89 7.80 29.54
C SER A 37 4.19 6.83 30.68
N PHE A 38 5.43 6.86 31.18
CA PHE A 38 5.80 6.20 32.42
C PHE A 38 5.38 7.11 33.57
N ASP A 39 4.15 6.93 34.06
CA ASP A 39 3.74 7.51 35.33
C ASP A 39 3.99 6.50 36.45
N GLY A 40 4.97 6.85 37.29
CA GLY A 40 5.43 6.03 38.40
C GLY A 40 4.38 5.87 39.49
N GLN A 41 4.29 4.66 40.03
CA GLN A 41 3.67 4.42 41.33
C GLN A 41 4.62 3.57 42.17
N GLY A 42 5.39 4.25 43.03
CA GLY A 42 6.14 3.62 44.10
C GLY A 42 5.17 3.20 45.21
N THR A 43 5.17 1.91 45.55
CA THR A 43 4.55 1.43 46.78
C THR A 43 5.64 1.02 47.75
N SER A 44 5.90 1.88 48.73
CA SER A 44 6.47 1.48 50.00
C SER A 44 5.40 0.71 50.78
N SER A 45 5.76 -0.41 51.43
CA SER A 45 5.11 -0.82 52.68
C SER A 45 5.88 -1.93 53.40
N ALA A 46 6.12 -1.68 54.69
CA ALA A 46 6.32 -2.62 55.79
C ALA A 46 7.62 -3.44 55.88
N ARG A 47 8.56 -2.83 56.63
CA ARG A 47 9.45 -3.45 57.63
C ARG A 47 8.81 -4.67 58.32
N ASN A 48 9.52 -5.79 58.36
CA ASN A 48 9.38 -6.77 59.45
C ASN A 48 10.77 -7.19 59.91
N GLU A 49 11.07 -6.90 61.18
CA GLU A 49 12.24 -7.39 61.89
C GLU A 49 11.91 -8.75 62.53
N GLN A 50 12.97 -9.51 62.84
CA GLN A 50 13.02 -10.74 63.66
C GLN A 50 12.86 -12.06 62.87
N ASN A 51 13.98 -12.78 62.63
CA ASN A 51 14.51 -13.74 63.61
C ASN A 51 15.85 -14.35 63.11
N GLU A 52 16.91 -14.30 63.91
CA GLU A 52 18.20 -14.96 63.65
C GLU A 52 18.08 -16.48 63.89
N VAL A 53 18.55 -17.31 62.94
CA VAL A 53 19.28 -18.56 63.23
C VAL A 53 20.22 -18.89 62.06
N GLN A 54 21.51 -19.03 62.36
CA GLN A 54 22.58 -19.50 61.48
C GLN A 54 22.38 -20.96 61.04
N SER A 55 22.74 -21.32 59.80
CA SER A 55 23.39 -22.61 59.45
C SER A 55 23.79 -22.69 57.96
N ALA A 56 25.10 -22.84 57.75
CA ALA A 56 25.91 -23.43 56.66
C ALA A 56 25.39 -23.58 55.19
N PRO A 57 26.30 -23.49 54.17
CA PRO A 57 25.95 -23.67 52.77
C PRO A 57 25.77 -25.16 52.45
N SER A 58 24.54 -25.59 52.17
CA SER A 58 24.32 -26.89 51.54
C SER A 58 24.51 -26.74 50.03
N GLU A 59 25.63 -27.25 49.53
CA GLU A 59 25.66 -27.76 48.16
C GLU A 59 24.55 -28.82 48.01
N GLY A 60 23.75 -28.69 46.96
CA GLY A 60 22.59 -29.53 46.73
C GLY A 60 22.01 -29.25 45.37
N GLY A 61 22.38 -30.10 44.41
CA GLY A 61 21.99 -29.98 43.02
C GLY A 61 20.48 -29.82 42.84
N SER A 62 20.10 -28.78 42.13
CA SER A 62 18.80 -28.72 41.49
C SER A 62 19.01 -28.05 40.14
N GLY A 63 19.22 -28.88 39.12
CA GLY A 63 19.04 -28.48 37.74
C GLY A 63 17.58 -28.08 37.55
N ARG A 64 17.22 -26.88 38.01
CA ARG A 64 15.91 -26.27 37.78
C ARG A 64 15.83 -26.08 36.28
N LYS A 65 15.21 -27.05 35.59
CA LYS A 65 14.71 -26.84 34.24
C LYS A 65 13.76 -25.65 34.33
N ARG A 66 14.29 -24.48 33.98
CA ARG A 66 13.57 -23.22 33.95
C ARG A 66 12.41 -23.45 32.98
N LYS A 67 11.19 -23.57 33.51
CA LYS A 67 9.98 -23.62 32.68
C LYS A 67 10.03 -22.38 31.78
N GLN A 68 9.93 -22.57 30.47
CA GLN A 68 9.77 -21.47 29.52
C GLN A 68 8.63 -20.58 30.05
N SER A 69 8.95 -19.31 30.29
CA SER A 69 8.00 -18.39 30.89
C SER A 69 6.82 -18.21 29.95
N HIS A 70 5.59 -18.22 30.48
CA HIS A 70 4.39 -17.90 29.70
C HIS A 70 4.51 -16.54 28.99
N ILE A 71 5.15 -15.56 29.63
CA ILE A 71 5.46 -14.25 29.05
C ILE A 71 6.45 -14.39 27.88
N GLY A 72 7.42 -15.31 28.00
CA GLY A 72 8.38 -15.59 26.91
C GLY A 72 7.71 -16.19 25.68
N SER A 73 6.77 -17.11 25.87
CA SER A 73 5.95 -17.68 24.78
C SER A 73 5.11 -16.59 24.11
N ALA A 74 4.41 -15.75 24.87
CA ALA A 74 3.56 -14.69 24.31
C ALA A 74 4.36 -13.65 23.50
N LEU A 75 5.60 -13.36 23.91
CA LEU A 75 6.50 -12.48 23.16
C LEU A 75 6.96 -13.12 21.85
N GLU A 76 7.28 -14.42 21.87
CA GLU A 76 7.65 -15.19 20.69
C GLU A 76 6.50 -15.24 19.67
N ASP A 77 5.28 -15.55 20.14
CA ASP A 77 4.05 -15.55 19.33
C ASP A 77 3.79 -14.18 18.68
N TYR A 78 4.01 -13.08 19.41
CA TYR A 78 3.85 -11.74 18.88
C TYR A 78 4.86 -11.42 17.77
N VAL A 79 6.13 -11.81 17.96
CA VAL A 79 7.18 -11.60 16.94
C VAL A 79 6.85 -12.40 15.67
N GLU A 80 6.43 -13.65 15.80
CA GLU A 80 6.02 -14.48 14.67
C GLU A 80 4.77 -13.91 13.97
N PHE A 81 3.80 -13.43 14.73
CA PHE A 81 2.62 -12.75 14.20
C PHE A 81 3.02 -11.51 13.38
N LYS A 82 3.90 -10.66 13.91
CA LYS A 82 4.38 -9.46 13.19
C LYS A 82 5.19 -9.83 11.95
N LYS A 83 6.05 -10.85 12.00
CA LYS A 83 6.75 -11.38 10.82
C LYS A 83 5.77 -11.88 9.77
N SER A 84 4.77 -12.67 10.17
CA SER A 84 3.75 -13.22 9.28
C SER A 84 2.89 -12.13 8.64
N GLN A 85 2.51 -11.10 9.41
CA GLN A 85 1.77 -9.95 8.90
C GLN A 85 2.58 -9.22 7.81
N THR A 86 3.85 -8.90 8.10
CA THR A 86 4.72 -8.21 7.13
C THR A 86 4.99 -9.05 5.89
N SER A 87 5.22 -10.36 6.06
CA SER A 87 5.45 -11.29 4.95
C SER A 87 4.25 -11.35 4.01
N LYS A 88 3.04 -11.52 4.54
CA LYS A 88 1.81 -11.54 3.73
C LYS A 88 1.60 -10.25 2.96
N THR A 89 1.84 -9.10 3.60
CA THR A 89 1.72 -7.79 2.93
C THR A 89 2.76 -7.65 1.81
N LEU A 90 4.01 -8.07 2.05
CA LEU A 90 5.07 -8.01 1.05
C LEU A 90 4.76 -8.90 -0.17
N GLU A 91 4.27 -10.12 0.06
CA GLU A 91 3.87 -11.04 -1.00
C GLU A 91 2.73 -10.47 -1.84
N ALA A 92 1.70 -9.91 -1.20
CA ALA A 92 0.57 -9.29 -1.89
C ALA A 92 0.99 -8.08 -2.75
N LEU A 93 1.92 -7.25 -2.26
CA LEU A 93 2.48 -6.14 -3.03
C LEU A 93 3.30 -6.61 -4.22
N ASN A 94 4.13 -7.64 -4.02
CA ASN A 94 4.95 -8.21 -5.09
C ASN A 94 4.10 -8.85 -6.19
N GLU A 95 3.04 -9.58 -5.83
CA GLU A 95 2.13 -10.16 -6.82
C GLU A 95 1.38 -9.09 -7.62
N LYS A 96 0.92 -8.02 -6.95
CA LYS A 96 0.32 -6.86 -7.65
C LYS A 96 1.31 -6.22 -8.62
N LYS A 97 2.56 -6.03 -8.21
CA LYS A 97 3.62 -5.49 -9.08
C LYS A 97 3.86 -6.38 -10.30
N LYS A 98 3.94 -7.70 -10.11
CA LYS A 98 4.09 -8.64 -11.23
C LYS A 98 2.92 -8.56 -12.22
N ARG A 99 1.67 -8.52 -11.74
CA ARG A 99 0.50 -8.35 -12.63
C ARG A 99 0.55 -7.02 -13.38
N ALA A 100 0.95 -5.93 -12.71
CA ALA A 100 1.09 -4.62 -13.33
C ALA A 100 2.17 -4.62 -14.42
N GLU A 101 3.29 -5.32 -14.22
CA GLU A 101 4.35 -5.45 -15.22
C GLU A 101 3.96 -6.37 -16.40
N GLU A 102 3.19 -7.44 -16.15
CA GLU A 102 2.73 -8.37 -17.19
C GLU A 102 1.72 -7.72 -18.14
N PHE A 103 0.80 -6.91 -17.62
CA PHE A 103 -0.29 -6.26 -18.36
C PHE A 103 -0.23 -4.73 -18.27
N CYS A 104 0.99 -4.18 -18.35
CA CYS A 104 1.19 -2.74 -18.32
C CYS A 104 0.58 -2.06 -19.56
N PHE A 105 0.31 -0.78 -19.41
CA PHE A 105 -0.30 0.02 -20.47
C PHE A 105 0.57 0.05 -21.73
N GLU A 106 1.88 0.21 -21.58
CA GLU A 106 2.84 0.30 -22.68
C GLU A 106 2.79 -0.94 -23.58
N LYS A 107 2.76 -2.14 -22.99
CA LYS A 107 2.63 -3.40 -23.75
C LYS A 107 1.31 -3.49 -24.50
N CYS A 108 0.22 -2.98 -23.91
CA CYS A 108 -1.07 -2.96 -24.57
C CYS A 108 -1.08 -1.98 -25.74
N ALA A 109 -0.45 -0.82 -25.58
CA ALA A 109 -0.30 0.20 -26.62
C ALA A 109 0.52 -0.34 -27.81
N ASP A 110 1.71 -0.89 -27.55
CA ASP A 110 2.57 -1.51 -28.58
C ASP A 110 1.81 -2.59 -29.37
N GLN A 111 1.06 -3.43 -28.65
CA GLN A 111 0.29 -4.50 -29.24
C GLN A 111 -0.87 -3.98 -30.09
N VAL A 112 -1.54 -2.90 -29.70
CA VAL A 112 -2.58 -2.26 -30.52
C VAL A 112 -2.00 -1.55 -31.72
N ASP A 113 -0.86 -0.88 -31.58
CA ASP A 113 -0.19 -0.22 -32.69
C ASP A 113 0.22 -1.21 -33.78
N SER A 114 0.61 -2.43 -33.39
CA SER A 114 0.94 -3.52 -34.32
C SER A 114 -0.25 -4.09 -35.11
N ILE A 115 -1.49 -3.81 -34.70
CA ILE A 115 -2.71 -4.29 -35.38
C ILE A 115 -3.02 -3.33 -36.54
N ASN A 116 -2.93 -3.84 -37.77
CA ASN A 116 -3.14 -3.05 -38.99
C ASN A 116 -4.63 -2.91 -39.35
N GLU A 117 -5.48 -3.79 -38.81
CA GLU A 117 -6.91 -3.87 -39.08
C GLU A 117 -7.74 -2.87 -38.25
N LEU A 118 -7.08 -2.03 -37.45
CA LEU A 118 -7.68 -0.95 -36.67
C LEU A 118 -7.35 0.41 -37.29
N THR A 119 -8.35 1.27 -37.41
CA THR A 119 -8.13 2.67 -37.79
C THR A 119 -7.49 3.46 -36.64
N ASN A 120 -6.92 4.63 -36.95
CA ASN A 120 -6.34 5.49 -35.90
C ASN A 120 -7.39 5.91 -34.85
N ASP A 121 -8.63 6.17 -35.27
CA ASP A 121 -9.75 6.46 -34.37
C ASP A 121 -10.08 5.24 -33.49
N GLU A 122 -10.09 4.03 -34.04
CA GLU A 122 -10.29 2.82 -33.22
C GLU A 122 -9.14 2.61 -32.23
N LYS A 123 -7.90 2.93 -32.61
CA LYS A 123 -6.74 2.87 -31.73
C LYS A 123 -6.83 3.87 -30.58
N SER A 124 -7.35 5.09 -30.80
CA SER A 124 -7.54 6.07 -29.72
C SER A 124 -8.55 5.58 -28.68
N TYR A 125 -9.69 5.03 -29.10
CA TYR A 125 -10.65 4.40 -28.18
C TYR A 125 -10.04 3.19 -27.44
N ALA A 126 -9.16 2.43 -28.10
CA ALA A 126 -8.46 1.33 -27.44
C ALA A 126 -7.55 1.83 -26.29
N MET A 127 -6.91 3.00 -26.44
CA MET A 127 -6.09 3.58 -25.38
C MET A 127 -6.93 3.91 -24.15
N GLU A 128 -8.09 4.52 -24.33
CA GLU A 128 -9.02 4.82 -23.23
C GLU A 128 -9.54 3.54 -22.57
N LEU A 129 -9.85 2.50 -23.36
CA LEU A 129 -10.25 1.18 -22.82
C LEU A 129 -9.19 0.55 -21.91
N PHE A 130 -7.91 0.83 -22.16
CA PHE A 130 -6.79 0.29 -21.40
C PHE A 130 -6.47 1.06 -20.12
N GLU A 131 -7.19 2.13 -19.78
CA GLU A 131 -7.15 2.68 -18.42
C GLU A 131 -7.60 1.63 -17.38
N SER A 132 -8.51 0.72 -17.78
CA SER A 132 -8.94 -0.39 -16.93
C SER A 132 -7.95 -1.56 -16.92
N ASP A 133 -7.42 -1.87 -15.74
CA ASP A 133 -6.54 -3.02 -15.48
C ASP A 133 -7.15 -4.35 -15.99
N THR A 134 -8.44 -4.55 -15.77
CA THR A 134 -9.15 -5.74 -16.22
C THR A 134 -9.19 -5.86 -17.74
N ASN A 135 -9.39 -4.74 -18.45
CA ASN A 135 -9.38 -4.76 -19.91
C ASN A 135 -7.98 -5.07 -20.44
N ARG A 136 -6.92 -4.50 -19.85
CA ARG A 136 -5.53 -4.82 -20.21
C ARG A 136 -5.23 -6.30 -20.02
N GLU A 137 -5.63 -6.85 -18.87
CA GLU A 137 -5.43 -8.27 -18.55
C GLU A 137 -6.16 -9.18 -19.54
N VAL A 138 -7.45 -8.93 -19.83
CA VAL A 138 -8.22 -9.73 -20.79
C VAL A 138 -7.61 -9.66 -22.19
N PHE A 139 -7.22 -8.47 -22.64
CA PHE A 139 -6.60 -8.27 -23.94
C PHE A 139 -5.29 -9.05 -24.07
N MET A 140 -4.37 -8.88 -23.11
CA MET A 140 -3.05 -9.51 -23.14
C MET A 140 -3.09 -11.03 -22.92
N LYS A 141 -4.02 -11.53 -22.09
CA LYS A 141 -4.19 -12.98 -21.89
C LYS A 141 -4.83 -13.68 -23.09
N THR A 142 -5.53 -12.95 -23.96
CA THR A 142 -6.13 -13.53 -25.16
C THR A 142 -5.05 -13.81 -26.21
N LYS A 143 -4.62 -15.08 -26.28
CA LYS A 143 -3.52 -15.53 -27.15
C LYS A 143 -3.89 -15.57 -28.63
N ASN A 144 -5.16 -15.84 -28.96
CA ASN A 144 -5.61 -15.88 -30.34
C ASN A 144 -5.81 -14.45 -30.87
N PRO A 145 -5.06 -14.02 -31.90
CA PRO A 145 -5.10 -12.64 -32.39
C PRO A 145 -6.47 -12.26 -32.97
N GLU A 146 -7.15 -13.17 -33.66
CA GLU A 146 -8.49 -12.93 -34.23
C GLU A 146 -9.52 -12.72 -33.13
N VAL A 147 -9.52 -13.59 -32.12
CA VAL A 147 -10.44 -13.47 -30.97
C VAL A 147 -10.18 -12.18 -30.22
N ARG A 148 -8.90 -11.81 -30.04
CA ARG A 148 -8.49 -10.56 -29.39
C ARG A 148 -8.97 -9.34 -30.17
N LEU A 149 -8.80 -9.34 -31.49
CA LEU A 149 -9.26 -8.27 -32.37
C LEU A 149 -10.78 -8.12 -32.35
N ILE A 150 -11.52 -9.23 -32.43
CA ILE A 150 -12.99 -9.24 -32.37
C ILE A 150 -13.46 -8.69 -31.02
N TRP A 151 -12.84 -9.12 -29.92
CA TRP A 151 -13.15 -8.63 -28.58
C TRP A 151 -12.92 -7.11 -28.48
N LEU A 152 -11.76 -6.63 -28.95
CA LEU A 152 -11.40 -5.22 -28.89
C LEU A 152 -12.38 -4.37 -29.72
N LYS A 153 -12.69 -4.77 -30.96
CA LYS A 153 -13.68 -4.09 -31.80
C LYS A 153 -15.08 -4.07 -31.19
N ARG A 154 -15.47 -5.11 -30.44
CA ARG A 154 -16.76 -5.10 -29.70
C ARG A 154 -16.73 -4.12 -28.55
N LYS A 155 -15.62 -4.06 -27.80
CA LYS A 155 -15.43 -3.13 -26.69
C LYS A 155 -15.41 -1.68 -27.15
N ILE A 156 -14.68 -1.36 -28.23
CA ILE A 156 -14.63 -0.02 -28.80
C ILE A 156 -16.02 0.45 -29.23
N ARG A 157 -16.79 -0.39 -29.94
CA ARG A 157 -18.16 -0.04 -30.33
C ARG A 157 -19.08 0.24 -29.14
N ALA A 158 -18.98 -0.57 -28.10
CA ALA A 158 -19.76 -0.35 -26.88
C ALA A 158 -19.34 0.93 -26.14
N PHE A 159 -18.04 1.22 -26.11
CA PHE A 159 -17.48 2.41 -25.48
C PHE A 159 -17.88 3.68 -26.24
N ALA A 160 -17.64 3.72 -27.56
CA ALA A 160 -17.99 4.85 -28.40
C ALA A 160 -19.50 5.17 -28.38
N ALA A 161 -20.36 4.16 -28.28
CA ALA A 161 -21.81 4.37 -28.16
C ALA A 161 -22.24 4.99 -26.82
N ASN A 162 -21.44 4.84 -25.76
CA ASN A 162 -21.71 5.44 -24.45
C ASN A 162 -21.10 6.84 -24.29
N SER A 163 -20.15 7.19 -25.16
CA SER A 163 -19.43 8.48 -25.12
C SER A 163 -19.99 9.52 -26.11
N ALA A 164 -21.00 9.14 -26.90
CA ALA A 164 -21.72 10.00 -27.85
C ALA A 164 -23.05 10.48 -27.27
#